data_AF-A0A1S8A5K2-F1
#
_entry.id   AF-A0A1S8A5K2-F1
#
_cell.length_a   1.000
_cell.length_b   1.000
_cell.length_c   1.000
_cell.angle_alpha   90.00
_cell.angle_beta   90.00
_cell.angle_gamma   90.00
#
_symmetry.space_group_name_H-M   'P 1'
#
loop_
_entity.id
_entity.type
_entity.pdbx_description
1 polymer ?
#
loop_
_entity_poly.entity_id
_entity_poly.type
_entity_poly.pdbx_seq_one_letter_code
_entity_poly.pdbx_strand_id
1 'polypeptide(L)'
;MHPLISQYVQRRLDLGKTVLTVLTDFLTRLWQACKPQILQDGLGMSWRLVITHPAGWSVEKLEQAIDAAILTPDQGNITYTVCFQTEAQAALMGELAAQGMQLAYDSNSPTGQGARAQDNEAILIADFGGLTVDIASGSFNAQTGTASVVWQVAPTSSICGTLVFDDVFASLLETKAEMLLQKPLTPDWFHNALSDWNNQIFPKLSTRSRIDSTWHVPQEDFKDSVRIPYYRWVKKEEFPIHL
;
A
#
# COMPACT_ATOMS: atom_id res chain seq x y z
N MET A 1 9.07 5.28 -16.44
CA MET A 1 8.07 5.58 -15.40
C MET A 1 6.82 4.80 -15.76
N HIS A 2 6.23 4.10 -14.79
CA HIS A 2 5.07 3.24 -14.94
C HIS A 2 3.83 4.03 -15.43
N PRO A 3 3.09 3.57 -16.46
CA PRO A 3 1.98 4.32 -17.08
C PRO A 3 0.94 4.83 -16.07
N LEU A 4 0.52 4.00 -15.11
CA LEU A 4 -0.44 4.41 -14.08
C LEU A 4 0.13 5.51 -13.17
N ILE A 5 1.40 5.40 -12.76
CA ILE A 5 2.08 6.43 -11.96
C ILE A 5 2.11 7.76 -12.72
N SER A 6 2.43 7.73 -14.00
CA SER A 6 2.44 8.93 -14.85
C SER A 6 1.06 9.58 -14.95
N GLN A 7 -0.02 8.80 -15.05
CA GLN A 7 -1.39 9.32 -15.06
C GLN A 7 -1.76 10.01 -13.75
N TYR A 8 -1.41 9.42 -12.59
CA TYR A 8 -1.68 10.06 -11.29
C TYR A 8 -0.91 11.37 -11.13
N VAL A 9 0.34 11.42 -11.57
CA VAL A 9 1.15 12.64 -11.57
C VAL A 9 0.52 13.70 -12.48
N GLN A 10 0.10 13.32 -13.69
CA GLN A 10 -0.53 14.25 -14.63
C GLN A 10 -1.85 14.80 -14.08
N ARG A 11 -2.72 13.94 -13.56
CA ARG A 11 -4.01 14.35 -12.97
C ARG A 11 -3.82 15.34 -11.82
N ARG A 12 -2.80 15.15 -10.98
CA ARG A 12 -2.45 16.12 -9.93
C ARG A 12 -2.10 17.48 -10.53
N LEU A 13 -1.29 17.50 -11.59
CA LEU A 13 -0.89 18.72 -12.27
C LEU A 13 -2.08 19.43 -12.93
N ASP A 14 -2.98 18.69 -13.57
CA ASP A 14 -4.20 19.23 -14.19
C ASP A 14 -5.14 19.90 -13.16
N LEU A 15 -5.14 19.39 -11.92
CA LEU A 15 -5.86 19.98 -10.79
C LEU A 15 -5.12 21.16 -10.12
N GLY A 16 -3.94 21.53 -10.62
CA GLY A 16 -3.11 22.59 -10.04
C GLY A 16 -2.62 22.29 -8.62
N LYS A 17 -2.65 21.02 -8.18
CA LYS A 17 -2.29 20.65 -6.81
C LYS A 17 -0.80 20.34 -6.67
N THR A 18 -0.19 20.80 -5.59
CA THR A 18 1.16 20.38 -5.22
C THR A 18 1.14 19.01 -4.54
N VAL A 19 2.28 18.33 -4.42
CA VAL A 19 2.38 17.08 -3.64
C VAL A 19 1.97 17.32 -2.19
N LEU A 20 2.41 18.43 -1.59
CA LEU A 20 2.04 18.82 -0.24
C LEU A 20 0.51 18.97 -0.11
N THR A 21 -0.14 19.68 -1.04
CA THR A 21 -1.59 19.86 -1.03
C THR A 21 -2.34 18.52 -1.10
N VAL A 22 -1.91 17.59 -1.95
CA VAL A 22 -2.52 16.26 -2.04
C VAL A 22 -2.34 15.47 -0.74
N LEU A 23 -1.15 15.53 -0.13
CA LEU A 23 -0.88 14.87 1.15
C LEU A 23 -1.73 15.47 2.28
N THR A 24 -1.82 16.80 2.37
CA THR A 24 -2.64 17.49 3.36
C THR A 24 -4.13 17.14 3.21
N ASP A 25 -4.66 17.13 1.98
CA ASP A 25 -6.05 16.75 1.72
C ASP A 25 -6.35 15.32 2.17
N PHE A 26 -5.44 14.38 1.87
CA PHE A 26 -5.56 12.98 2.26
C PHE A 26 -5.53 12.84 3.80
N LEU A 27 -4.52 13.41 4.46
CA LEU A 27 -4.37 13.35 5.92
C LEU A 27 -5.54 14.01 6.63
N THR A 28 -6.09 15.11 6.09
CA THR A 28 -7.27 15.79 6.66
C THR A 28 -8.47 14.85 6.67
N ARG A 29 -8.73 14.16 5.55
CA ARG A 29 -9.83 13.20 5.45
C ARG A 29 -9.63 11.99 6.36
N LEU A 30 -8.41 11.46 6.42
CA LEU A 30 -8.06 10.36 7.31
C LEU A 30 -8.28 10.77 8.78
N TRP A 31 -7.80 11.94 9.17
CA TRP A 31 -7.97 12.47 10.52
C TRP A 31 -9.44 12.66 10.88
N GLN A 32 -10.25 13.21 9.97
CA GLN A 32 -11.70 13.36 10.18
C GLN A 32 -12.41 12.03 10.45
N ALA A 33 -11.96 10.94 9.82
CA ALA A 33 -12.51 9.60 10.06
C ALA A 33 -12.07 9.03 11.42
N CYS A 34 -10.80 9.22 11.80
CA CYS A 34 -10.23 8.60 13.01
C CYS A 34 -10.49 9.41 14.29
N LYS A 35 -10.50 10.74 14.21
CA LYS A 35 -10.55 11.67 15.35
C LYS A 35 -11.71 11.37 16.31
N PRO A 36 -12.97 11.12 15.86
CA PRO A 36 -14.06 10.86 16.79
C PRO A 36 -13.79 9.65 17.70
N GLN A 37 -13.18 8.59 17.16
CA GLN A 37 -12.86 7.38 17.92
C GLN A 37 -11.71 7.63 18.90
N ILE A 38 -10.66 8.34 18.44
CA ILE A 38 -9.49 8.67 19.27
C ILE A 38 -9.89 9.54 20.47
N LEU A 39 -10.75 10.54 20.25
CA LEU A 39 -11.10 11.52 21.29
C LEU A 39 -12.22 11.07 22.22
N GLN A 40 -12.95 10.02 21.86
CA GLN A 40 -13.96 9.44 22.73
C GLN A 40 -13.36 8.91 24.04
N ASP A 41 -12.11 8.44 24.01
CA ASP A 41 -11.48 7.72 25.12
C ASP A 41 -10.34 8.49 25.82
N GLY A 42 -10.03 9.73 25.41
CA GLY A 42 -8.80 10.41 25.86
C GLY A 42 -8.86 11.94 26.00
N LEU A 43 -9.95 12.47 26.55
CA LEU A 43 -10.03 13.90 26.91
C LEU A 43 -8.91 14.28 27.90
N GLY A 44 -8.13 15.30 27.56
CA GLY A 44 -7.02 15.80 28.38
C GLY A 44 -5.70 15.03 28.28
N MET A 45 -5.61 14.03 27.39
CA MET A 45 -4.38 13.29 27.16
C MET A 45 -3.46 13.97 26.13
N SER A 46 -2.16 13.80 26.31
CA SER A 46 -1.18 14.06 25.25
C SER A 46 -1.07 12.84 24.35
N TRP A 47 -1.21 13.05 23.05
CA TRP A 47 -1.18 11.98 22.06
C TRP A 47 0.18 11.90 21.36
N ARG A 48 0.58 10.70 20.98
CA ARG A 48 1.72 10.48 20.09
C ARG A 48 1.22 9.95 18.76
N LEU A 49 1.41 10.74 17.71
CA LEU A 49 1.15 10.34 16.33
C LEU A 49 2.39 9.66 15.78
N VAL A 50 2.32 8.36 15.60
CA VAL A 50 3.37 7.57 14.93
C VAL A 50 3.00 7.45 13.47
N ILE A 51 3.84 8.01 12.60
CA ILE A 51 3.61 8.05 11.15
C ILE A 51 4.65 7.18 10.47
N THR A 52 4.19 6.14 9.81
CA THR A 52 5.04 5.28 9.00
C THR A 52 5.21 5.85 7.59
N HIS A 53 6.39 5.68 7.01
CA HIS A 53 6.64 6.09 5.62
C HIS A 53 7.67 5.19 4.93
N PRO A 54 7.69 5.12 3.59
CA PRO A 54 8.76 4.42 2.89
C PRO A 54 10.11 5.09 3.11
N ALA A 55 11.19 4.31 3.07
CA ALA A 55 12.53 4.87 3.25
C ALA A 55 12.90 5.87 2.14
N GLY A 56 13.57 6.97 2.50
CA GLY A 56 13.98 8.02 1.56
C GLY A 56 12.91 9.06 1.22
N TRP A 57 11.69 8.94 1.76
CA TRP A 57 10.67 9.99 1.64
C TRP A 57 11.04 11.24 2.46
N SER A 58 10.59 12.40 1.97
CA SER A 58 10.85 13.70 2.59
C SER A 58 10.02 13.87 3.86
N VAL A 59 10.60 13.56 5.02
CA VAL A 59 9.97 13.75 6.34
C VAL A 59 9.48 15.19 6.53
N GLU A 60 10.28 16.18 6.11
CA GLU A 60 9.89 17.60 6.18
C GLU A 60 8.54 17.90 5.51
N LYS A 61 8.26 17.29 4.35
CA LYS A 61 6.97 17.50 3.65
C LYS A 61 5.83 16.77 4.33
N LEU A 62 6.10 15.62 4.94
CA LEU A 62 5.11 14.90 5.75
C LEU A 62 4.78 15.71 7.01
N GLU A 63 5.79 16.26 7.69
CA GLU A 63 5.63 17.17 8.84
C GLU A 63 4.75 18.37 8.47
N GLN A 64 5.07 19.07 7.37
CA GLN A 64 4.26 20.18 6.88
C GLN A 64 2.82 19.76 6.60
N ALA A 65 2.62 18.58 6.00
CA ALA A 65 1.28 18.08 5.69
C ALA A 65 0.48 17.75 6.96
N ILE A 66 1.11 17.12 7.95
CA ILE A 66 0.52 16.76 9.25
C ILE A 66 0.19 18.01 10.06
N ASP A 67 1.09 18.98 10.08
CA ASP A 67 0.85 20.24 10.78
C ASP A 67 -0.39 20.95 10.22
N ALA A 68 -0.47 21.08 8.90
CA ALA A 68 -1.60 21.71 8.23
C ALA A 68 -2.91 20.91 8.36
N ALA A 69 -2.85 19.57 8.32
CA ALA A 69 -4.03 18.72 8.32
C ALA A 69 -4.58 18.39 9.71
N ILE A 70 -3.71 18.35 10.73
CA ILE A 70 -4.02 17.78 12.05
C ILE A 70 -3.68 18.77 13.16
N LEU A 71 -2.42 19.19 13.27
CA LEU A 71 -1.93 19.89 14.47
C LEU A 71 -2.47 21.32 14.57
N THR A 72 -2.30 22.12 13.53
CA THR A 72 -2.77 23.51 13.48
C THR A 72 -4.29 23.61 13.66
N PRO A 73 -5.13 22.77 12.99
CA PRO A 73 -6.57 22.76 13.23
C PRO A 73 -6.99 22.42 14.68
N ASP A 74 -6.17 21.65 15.41
CA ASP A 74 -6.52 21.12 16.75
C ASP A 74 -5.73 21.77 17.90
N GLN A 75 -4.89 22.76 17.62
CA GLN A 75 -3.88 23.34 18.52
C GLN A 75 -4.42 23.89 19.85
N GLY A 76 -5.74 24.14 19.95
CA GLY A 76 -6.39 24.64 21.17
C GLY A 76 -6.95 23.59 22.12
N ASN A 77 -7.02 22.32 21.71
CA ASN A 77 -7.75 21.29 22.45
C ASN A 77 -6.87 20.13 22.92
N ILE A 78 -5.80 19.81 22.18
CA ILE A 78 -5.04 18.56 22.35
C ILE A 78 -3.56 18.79 22.08
N THR A 79 -2.68 18.20 22.90
CA THR A 79 -1.24 18.20 22.67
C THR A 79 -0.83 16.94 21.92
N TYR A 80 -0.10 17.11 20.81
CA TYR A 80 0.44 16.01 20.03
C TYR A 80 1.97 16.03 20.02
N THR A 81 2.56 14.84 20.01
CA THR A 81 3.95 14.62 19.60
C THR A 81 3.93 13.80 18.32
N VAL A 82 4.74 14.18 17.32
CA VAL A 82 4.84 13.44 16.06
C VAL A 82 6.15 12.65 16.03
N CYS A 83 6.07 11.40 15.61
CA CYS A 83 7.22 10.53 15.44
C CYS A 83 7.14 9.87 14.06
N PHE A 84 8.23 9.97 13.30
CA PHE A 84 8.36 9.30 12.01
C PHE A 84 9.17 8.03 12.16
N GLN A 85 8.66 6.98 11.53
CA GLN A 85 9.34 5.70 11.46
C GLN A 85 9.21 5.16 10.04
N THR A 86 10.22 4.44 9.53
CA THR A 86 10.02 3.79 8.23
C THR A 86 9.07 2.59 8.37
N GLU A 87 8.36 2.24 7.30
CA GLU A 87 7.41 1.11 7.28
C GLU A 87 8.08 -0.21 7.70
N ALA A 88 9.24 -0.53 7.10
CA ALA A 88 10.00 -1.73 7.46
C ALA A 88 10.48 -1.73 8.92
N GLN A 89 10.80 -0.56 9.49
CA GLN A 89 11.13 -0.45 10.92
C GLN A 89 9.91 -0.72 11.80
N ALA A 90 8.77 -0.12 11.46
CA ALA A 90 7.53 -0.31 12.23
C ALA A 90 7.06 -1.77 12.18
N ALA A 91 7.17 -2.41 11.01
CA ALA A 91 6.88 -3.84 10.83
C ALA A 91 7.80 -4.72 11.68
N LEU A 92 9.11 -4.42 11.73
CA LEU A 92 10.03 -5.11 12.64
C LEU A 92 9.58 -4.96 14.09
N MET A 93 9.32 -3.74 14.55
CA MET A 93 8.88 -3.51 15.93
C MET A 93 7.58 -4.28 16.25
N GLY A 94 6.64 -4.35 15.30
CA GLY A 94 5.42 -5.13 15.40
C GLY A 94 5.68 -6.63 15.57
N GLU A 95 6.59 -7.20 14.77
CA GLU A 95 7.00 -8.60 14.88
C GLU A 95 7.66 -8.89 16.23
N LEU A 96 8.59 -8.04 16.67
CA LEU A 96 9.26 -8.21 17.97
C LEU A 96 8.25 -8.12 19.13
N ALA A 97 7.31 -7.17 19.07
CA ALA A 97 6.26 -7.03 20.07
C ALA A 97 5.32 -8.25 20.09
N ALA A 98 4.96 -8.81 18.94
CA ALA A 98 4.14 -10.01 18.83
C ALA A 98 4.82 -11.25 19.43
N GLN A 99 6.16 -11.30 19.43
CA GLN A 99 6.94 -12.33 20.10
C GLN A 99 7.11 -12.09 21.62
N GLY A 100 6.44 -11.08 22.19
CA GLY A 100 6.51 -10.75 23.61
C GLY A 100 7.81 -10.07 24.01
N MET A 101 8.59 -9.58 23.05
CA MET A 101 9.80 -8.83 23.34
C MET A 101 9.43 -7.38 23.63
N GLN A 102 9.58 -6.98 24.90
CA GLN A 102 9.52 -5.57 25.26
C GLN A 102 10.80 -4.91 24.73
N LEU A 103 10.63 -4.05 23.72
CA LEU A 103 11.63 -3.04 23.36
C LEU A 103 11.76 -2.13 24.58
N ALA A 104 12.88 -2.21 25.30
CA ALA A 104 12.97 -1.52 26.57
C ALA A 104 12.85 -0.02 26.33
N TYR A 105 11.82 0.57 26.92
CA TYR A 105 11.83 1.98 27.26
C TYR A 105 11.91 2.20 28.78
N ASP A 106 11.74 1.16 29.59
CA ASP A 106 12.08 1.21 31.01
C ASP A 106 12.32 -0.18 31.60
N SER A 107 13.33 -0.25 32.46
CA SER A 107 13.93 -1.44 33.05
C SER A 107 13.02 -2.22 34.01
N ASN A 108 13.19 -3.55 34.02
CA ASN A 108 12.91 -4.53 35.12
C ASN A 108 11.75 -5.53 34.99
N SER A 109 11.16 -5.76 33.80
CA SER A 109 10.35 -6.98 33.63
C SER A 109 11.18 -8.11 33.01
N PRO A 110 11.28 -9.30 33.64
CA PRO A 110 11.92 -10.45 33.04
C PRO A 110 11.15 -10.83 31.77
N THR A 111 11.90 -10.97 30.67
CA THR A 111 11.40 -11.43 29.37
C THR A 111 10.57 -12.69 29.54
N GLY A 112 9.33 -12.66 29.06
CA GLY A 112 8.43 -13.81 29.10
C GLY A 112 9.05 -15.02 28.42
N GLN A 113 8.96 -16.19 29.06
CA GLN A 113 9.27 -17.48 28.45
C GLN A 113 8.43 -17.63 27.18
N GLY A 114 9.04 -17.46 26.00
CA GLY A 114 8.34 -17.58 24.71
C GLY A 114 8.95 -16.84 23.53
N ALA A 115 9.91 -15.94 23.73
CA ALA A 115 10.61 -15.27 22.63
C ALA A 115 11.30 -16.32 21.74
N ARG A 116 10.92 -16.36 20.45
CA ARG A 116 11.50 -17.27 19.45
C ARG A 116 12.79 -16.73 18.85
N ALA A 117 12.94 -15.41 18.80
CA ALA A 117 14.15 -14.78 18.29
C ALA A 117 15.37 -15.08 19.19
N GLN A 118 16.45 -15.56 18.57
CA GLN A 118 17.71 -15.84 19.25
C GLN A 118 18.60 -14.60 19.31
N ASP A 119 19.46 -14.52 20.33
CA ASP A 119 20.45 -13.45 20.42
C ASP A 119 21.37 -13.47 19.19
N ASN A 120 21.59 -12.30 18.58
CA ASN A 120 22.28 -12.10 17.30
C ASN A 120 21.61 -12.72 16.06
N GLU A 121 20.33 -13.08 16.13
CA GLU A 121 19.58 -13.47 14.93
C GLU A 121 19.42 -12.26 14.00
N ALA A 122 19.72 -12.46 12.71
CA ALA A 122 19.49 -11.47 11.68
C ALA A 122 18.06 -11.61 11.15
N ILE A 123 17.29 -10.53 11.25
CA ILE A 123 15.91 -10.44 10.77
C ILE A 123 15.90 -9.59 9.51
N LEU A 124 15.30 -10.13 8.46
CA LEU A 124 15.00 -9.41 7.23
C LEU A 124 13.50 -9.11 7.20
N ILE A 125 13.16 -7.84 7.09
CA ILE A 125 11.80 -7.38 6.79
C ILE A 125 11.75 -6.99 5.32
N ALA A 126 10.76 -7.52 4.63
CA ALA A 126 10.41 -7.12 3.27
C ALA A 126 8.90 -6.82 3.25
N ASP A 127 8.56 -5.54 3.18
CA ASP A 127 7.20 -5.04 3.07
C ASP A 127 6.88 -4.82 1.59
N PHE A 128 5.94 -5.61 1.07
CA PHE A 128 5.51 -5.55 -0.32
C PHE A 128 4.19 -4.78 -0.40
N GLY A 129 4.30 -3.46 -0.49
CA GLY A 129 3.17 -2.55 -0.55
C GLY A 129 2.57 -2.39 -1.95
N GLY A 130 1.58 -1.51 -2.04
CA GLY A 130 0.90 -1.20 -3.30
C GLY A 130 1.80 -0.52 -4.33
N LEU A 131 2.65 0.42 -3.87
CA LEU A 131 3.54 1.19 -4.74
C LEU A 131 5.01 0.86 -4.52
N THR A 132 5.41 0.68 -3.27
CA THR A 132 6.81 0.46 -2.87
C THR A 132 7.02 -0.94 -2.34
N VAL A 133 8.26 -1.40 -2.47
CA VAL A 133 8.80 -2.51 -1.69
C VAL A 133 9.86 -1.93 -0.77
N ASP A 134 9.68 -2.15 0.52
CA ASP A 134 10.52 -1.61 1.58
C ASP A 134 11.27 -2.76 2.27
N ILE A 135 12.60 -2.70 2.25
CA ILE A 135 13.46 -3.75 2.81
C ILE A 135 14.31 -3.14 3.91
N ALA A 136 14.34 -3.81 5.06
CA ALA A 136 15.28 -3.50 6.12
C ALA A 136 15.82 -4.79 6.75
N SER A 137 17.06 -4.75 7.21
CA SER A 137 17.65 -5.85 7.98
C SER A 137 18.26 -5.34 9.27
N GLY A 138 18.00 -6.06 10.35
CA GLY A 138 18.56 -5.76 11.65
C GLY A 138 18.93 -7.04 12.38
N SER A 139 19.96 -6.98 13.20
CA SER A 139 20.20 -8.01 14.21
C SER A 139 19.58 -7.60 15.52
N PHE A 140 19.01 -8.58 16.19
CA PHE A 140 18.51 -8.44 17.54
C PHE A 140 19.60 -8.76 18.55
N ASN A 141 19.82 -7.87 19.52
CA ASN A 141 20.65 -8.18 20.69
C ASN A 141 19.77 -8.22 21.93
N ALA A 142 19.74 -9.39 22.57
CA ALA A 142 18.97 -9.70 23.78
C ALA A 142 19.84 -9.66 25.05
N GLN A 143 20.84 -8.79 25.11
CA GLN A 143 21.58 -8.61 26.35
C GLN A 143 20.69 -7.90 27.38
N THR A 144 20.45 -8.56 28.51
CA THR A 144 19.85 -7.97 29.73
C THR A 144 18.40 -7.44 29.61
N GLY A 145 17.52 -8.18 28.92
CA GLY A 145 16.08 -7.86 28.89
C GLY A 145 15.73 -6.59 28.10
N THR A 146 16.70 -6.02 27.39
CA THR A 146 16.53 -4.89 26.49
C THR A 146 16.74 -5.38 25.07
N ALA A 147 15.66 -5.46 24.31
CA ALA A 147 15.71 -5.68 22.89
C ALA A 147 16.27 -4.43 22.18
N SER A 148 17.48 -4.52 21.62
CA SER A 148 17.99 -3.49 20.72
C SER A 148 18.10 -4.05 19.31
N VAL A 149 17.69 -3.24 18.32
CA VAL A 149 17.87 -3.56 16.90
C VAL A 149 19.09 -2.80 16.40
N VAL A 150 20.09 -3.54 15.96
CA VAL A 150 21.24 -3.00 15.24
C VAL A 150 20.97 -3.18 13.75
N TRP A 151 20.74 -2.08 13.03
CA TRP A 151 20.53 -2.11 11.59
C TRP A 151 21.81 -2.59 10.88
N GLN A 152 21.70 -3.70 10.16
CA GLN A 152 22.81 -4.25 9.37
C GLN A 152 22.88 -3.56 8.00
N VAL A 153 21.71 -3.24 7.44
CA VAL A 153 21.56 -2.45 6.22
C VAL A 153 20.52 -1.37 6.48
N ALA A 154 20.79 -0.14 6.03
CA ALA A 154 19.82 0.94 6.12
C ALA A 154 18.52 0.57 5.37
N PRO A 155 17.34 0.91 5.90
CA PRO A 155 16.09 0.68 5.19
C PRO A 155 16.13 1.29 3.79
N THR A 156 15.69 0.54 2.79
CA THR A 156 15.61 0.98 1.40
C THR A 156 14.20 0.81 0.87
N SER A 157 13.77 1.72 0.00
CA SER A 157 12.49 1.66 -0.70
C SER A 157 12.71 1.65 -2.21
N SER A 158 11.95 0.85 -2.94
CA SER A 158 11.95 0.83 -4.41
C SER A 158 10.53 0.90 -4.94
N ILE A 159 10.32 1.63 -6.04
CA ILE A 159 9.03 1.70 -6.74
C ILE A 159 8.86 0.43 -7.58
N CYS A 160 8.41 -0.64 -6.92
CA CYS A 160 8.16 -1.95 -7.55
C CYS A 160 7.07 -2.76 -6.83
N GLY A 161 6.11 -2.09 -6.19
CA GLY A 161 4.99 -2.72 -5.49
C GLY A 161 3.94 -3.35 -6.43
N THR A 162 2.78 -3.72 -5.88
CA THR A 162 1.75 -4.43 -6.64
C THR A 162 1.21 -3.68 -7.85
N LEU A 163 1.33 -2.34 -7.88
CA LEU A 163 0.97 -1.51 -9.03
C LEU A 163 1.71 -1.91 -10.32
N VAL A 164 2.89 -2.53 -10.21
CA VAL A 164 3.59 -3.11 -11.37
C VAL A 164 2.78 -4.24 -12.00
N PHE A 165 2.08 -5.06 -11.20
CA PHE A 165 1.20 -6.10 -11.73
C PHE A 165 -0.02 -5.49 -12.41
N ASP A 166 -0.56 -4.39 -11.88
CA ASP A 166 -1.67 -3.66 -12.51
C ASP A 166 -1.27 -3.11 -13.88
N ASP A 167 -0.06 -2.55 -14.00
CA ASP A 167 0.49 -2.09 -15.28
C ASP A 167 0.67 -3.25 -16.27
N VAL A 168 1.19 -4.40 -15.81
CA VAL A 168 1.35 -5.58 -16.67
C VAL A 168 -0.01 -6.10 -17.13
N PHE A 169 -1.00 -6.14 -16.24
CA PHE A 169 -2.36 -6.52 -16.58
C PHE A 169 -2.99 -5.54 -17.58
N ALA A 170 -2.87 -4.23 -17.34
CA ALA A 170 -3.35 -3.18 -18.25
C ALA A 170 -2.72 -3.32 -19.64
N SER A 171 -1.40 -3.49 -19.72
CA SER A 171 -0.67 -3.63 -20.98
C SER A 171 -1.07 -4.91 -21.74
N LEU A 172 -1.27 -6.02 -21.03
CA LEU A 172 -1.78 -7.25 -21.63
C LEU A 172 -3.19 -7.03 -22.20
N LEU A 173 -4.06 -6.37 -21.44
CA LEU A 173 -5.44 -6.08 -21.82
C LEU A 173 -5.51 -5.16 -23.05
N GLU A 174 -4.70 -4.11 -23.09
CA GLU A 174 -4.51 -3.23 -24.26
C GLU A 174 -4.07 -4.02 -25.49
N THR A 175 -3.03 -4.84 -25.34
CA THR A 175 -2.53 -5.68 -26.44
C THR A 175 -3.62 -6.62 -26.97
N LYS A 176 -4.40 -7.25 -26.07
CA LYS A 176 -5.50 -8.13 -26.48
C LYS A 176 -6.62 -7.35 -27.15
N ALA A 177 -6.98 -6.18 -26.65
CA ALA A 177 -7.98 -5.32 -27.25
C ALA A 177 -7.56 -4.90 -28.67
N GLU A 178 -6.32 -4.46 -28.87
CA GLU A 178 -5.78 -4.12 -30.19
C GLU A 178 -5.79 -5.30 -31.16
N MET A 179 -5.52 -6.52 -30.68
CA MET A 179 -5.58 -7.72 -31.50
C MET A 179 -7.01 -8.07 -31.91
N LEU A 180 -7.98 -7.90 -31.01
CA LEU A 180 -9.31 -8.50 -31.14
C LEU A 180 -10.40 -7.52 -31.58
N LEU A 181 -10.25 -6.23 -31.29
CA LEU A 181 -11.30 -5.23 -31.44
C LEU A 181 -11.02 -4.25 -32.59
N GLN A 182 -12.05 -3.89 -33.33
CA GLN A 182 -12.00 -2.90 -34.42
C GLN A 182 -11.70 -1.50 -33.90
N LYS A 183 -12.12 -1.21 -32.67
CA LYS A 183 -11.90 0.05 -31.99
C LYS A 183 -11.17 -0.20 -30.67
N PRO A 184 -10.31 0.72 -30.24
CA PRO A 184 -9.73 0.65 -28.90
C PRO A 184 -10.83 0.76 -27.85
N LEU A 185 -10.64 0.07 -26.73
CA LEU A 185 -11.54 0.18 -25.58
C LEU A 185 -11.52 1.60 -25.02
N THR A 186 -12.64 2.01 -24.42
CA THR A 186 -12.76 3.33 -23.82
C THR A 186 -11.97 3.41 -22.50
N PRO A 187 -11.52 4.61 -22.08
CA PRO A 187 -10.89 4.79 -20.78
C PRO A 187 -11.74 4.29 -19.60
N ASP A 188 -13.06 4.50 -19.65
CA ASP A 188 -13.98 4.05 -18.60
C ASP A 188 -14.04 2.52 -18.52
N TRP A 189 -14.00 1.84 -19.67
CA TRP A 189 -13.98 0.38 -19.70
C TRP A 189 -12.67 -0.15 -19.07
N PHE A 190 -11.53 0.42 -19.43
CA PHE A 190 -10.24 0.07 -18.82
C PHE A 190 -10.22 0.31 -17.32
N HIS A 191 -10.81 1.42 -16.86
CA HIS A 191 -10.92 1.73 -15.44
C HIS A 191 -11.75 0.68 -14.69
N ASN A 192 -12.87 0.24 -15.26
CA ASN A 192 -13.70 -0.82 -14.69
C ASN A 192 -12.96 -2.17 -14.68
N ALA A 193 -12.26 -2.51 -15.76
CA ALA A 193 -11.49 -3.76 -15.83
C ALA A 193 -10.34 -3.79 -14.80
N LEU A 194 -9.65 -2.66 -14.60
CA LEU A 194 -8.63 -2.53 -13.54
C LEU A 194 -9.23 -2.58 -12.12
N SER A 195 -10.43 -2.01 -11.93
CA SER A 195 -11.16 -2.14 -10.67
C SER A 195 -11.52 -3.60 -10.38
N ASP A 196 -12.02 -4.34 -11.37
CA ASP A 196 -12.36 -5.76 -11.24
C ASP A 196 -11.11 -6.62 -11.00
N TRP A 197 -10.01 -6.30 -11.69
CA TRP A 197 -8.71 -6.90 -11.44
C TRP A 197 -8.31 -6.79 -9.96
N ASN A 198 -8.31 -5.57 -9.43
CA ASN A 198 -7.88 -5.30 -8.06
C ASN A 198 -8.82 -5.86 -6.99
N ASN A 199 -10.14 -5.81 -7.24
CA ASN A 199 -11.13 -6.17 -6.22
C ASN A 199 -11.60 -7.63 -6.29
N GLN A 200 -11.51 -8.28 -7.46
CA GLN A 200 -12.12 -9.59 -7.67
C GLN A 200 -11.12 -10.67 -8.11
N ILE A 201 -10.15 -10.32 -8.96
CA ILE A 201 -9.26 -11.29 -9.60
C ILE A 201 -7.97 -11.45 -8.78
N PHE A 202 -7.23 -10.37 -8.59
CA PHE A 202 -5.92 -10.38 -7.93
C PHE A 202 -5.95 -11.01 -6.53
N PRO A 203 -6.94 -10.69 -5.65
CA PRO A 203 -7.03 -11.34 -4.34
C PRO A 203 -7.23 -12.86 -4.43
N LYS A 204 -7.92 -13.35 -5.47
CA LYS A 204 -8.21 -14.78 -5.66
C LYS A 204 -7.06 -15.57 -6.28
N LEU A 205 -6.13 -14.91 -6.99
CA LEU A 205 -4.93 -15.56 -7.54
C LEU A 205 -4.06 -16.16 -6.43
N SER A 206 -4.06 -15.54 -5.24
CA SER A 206 -3.32 -16.03 -4.07
C SER A 206 -3.90 -17.31 -3.43
N THR A 207 -5.16 -17.66 -3.72
CA THR A 207 -5.89 -18.73 -3.00
C THR A 207 -6.11 -20.02 -3.81
N ARG A 208 -5.51 -20.15 -5.01
CA ARG A 208 -5.77 -21.26 -5.97
C ARG A 208 -7.26 -21.42 -6.35
N SER A 209 -8.04 -20.35 -6.21
CA SER A 209 -9.47 -20.34 -6.55
C SER A 209 -9.63 -20.23 -8.07
N ARG A 210 -10.63 -20.92 -8.65
CA ARG A 210 -11.04 -20.66 -10.03
C ARG A 210 -11.65 -19.26 -10.08
N ILE A 211 -11.07 -18.39 -10.90
CA ILE A 211 -11.57 -17.04 -11.12
C ILE A 211 -12.41 -17.07 -12.38
N ASP A 212 -13.67 -16.65 -12.27
CA ASP A 212 -14.52 -16.33 -13.42
C ASP A 212 -14.68 -14.80 -13.40
N SER A 213 -14.19 -14.13 -14.43
CA SER A 213 -14.29 -12.68 -14.61
C SER A 213 -14.78 -12.39 -16.02
N THR A 214 -15.81 -11.57 -16.12
CA THR A 214 -16.60 -11.43 -17.33
C THR A 214 -16.70 -9.96 -17.68
N TRP A 215 -15.99 -9.54 -18.73
CA TRP A 215 -16.11 -8.18 -19.25
C TRP A 215 -16.98 -8.18 -20.51
N HIS A 216 -18.04 -7.38 -20.49
CA HIS A 216 -18.94 -7.24 -21.64
C HIS A 216 -18.31 -6.31 -22.68
N VAL A 217 -18.16 -6.82 -23.90
CA VAL A 217 -17.76 -6.06 -25.09
C VAL A 217 -18.75 -6.40 -26.20
N PRO A 218 -19.38 -5.40 -26.85
CA PRO A 218 -20.35 -5.64 -27.93
C PRO A 218 -19.74 -6.45 -29.07
N GLN A 219 -20.53 -7.34 -29.68
CA GLN A 219 -20.03 -8.26 -30.71
C GLN A 219 -19.56 -7.53 -31.99
N GLU A 220 -20.24 -6.44 -32.32
CA GLU A 220 -19.93 -5.55 -33.43
C GLU A 220 -18.56 -4.88 -33.32
N ASP A 221 -17.96 -4.84 -32.12
CA ASP A 221 -16.66 -4.23 -31.91
C ASP A 221 -15.50 -5.19 -32.19
N PHE A 222 -15.73 -6.46 -32.53
CA PHE A 222 -14.68 -7.44 -32.84
C PHE A 222 -14.25 -7.42 -34.31
N LYS A 223 -12.95 -7.62 -34.61
CA LYS A 223 -12.43 -7.69 -35.98
C LYS A 223 -12.91 -8.96 -36.70
N ASP A 224 -13.35 -8.83 -37.95
CA ASP A 224 -13.88 -9.93 -38.78
C ASP A 224 -12.90 -11.12 -38.98
N SER A 225 -11.59 -10.87 -38.86
CA SER A 225 -10.53 -11.87 -39.00
C SER A 225 -10.30 -12.73 -37.75
N VAL A 226 -10.91 -12.36 -36.62
CA VAL A 226 -10.78 -13.07 -35.35
C VAL A 226 -11.72 -14.28 -35.39
N ARG A 227 -11.26 -15.38 -35.98
CA ARG A 227 -11.90 -16.69 -35.86
C ARG A 227 -11.67 -17.27 -34.46
N ILE A 228 -12.26 -16.64 -33.46
CA ILE A 228 -12.48 -17.29 -32.17
C ILE A 228 -13.60 -18.31 -32.42
N PRO A 229 -13.40 -19.62 -32.17
CA PRO A 229 -14.40 -20.64 -32.46
C PRO A 229 -15.71 -20.32 -31.70
N TYR A 230 -16.68 -19.84 -32.46
CA TYR A 230 -17.95 -19.20 -32.09
C TYR A 230 -18.75 -19.96 -31.01
N TYR A 231 -18.55 -21.28 -30.91
CA TYR A 231 -19.35 -22.16 -30.06
C TYR A 231 -18.98 -22.17 -28.56
N ARG A 232 -17.82 -21.62 -28.16
CA ARG A 232 -17.42 -21.61 -26.72
C ARG A 232 -17.73 -20.31 -25.97
N TRP A 233 -17.88 -19.18 -26.67
CA TRP A 233 -17.95 -17.83 -26.07
C TRP A 233 -19.38 -17.26 -26.05
N VAL A 234 -20.14 -17.48 -27.12
CA VAL A 234 -21.47 -16.89 -27.34
C VAL A 234 -22.52 -17.41 -26.36
N LYS A 235 -22.32 -18.58 -25.74
CA LYS A 235 -23.29 -19.08 -24.76
C LYS A 235 -23.24 -18.37 -23.41
N LYS A 236 -22.30 -17.45 -23.19
CA LYS A 236 -22.11 -16.81 -21.88
C LYS A 236 -21.93 -15.29 -21.85
N GLU A 237 -21.68 -14.59 -22.96
CA GLU A 237 -21.39 -13.13 -22.95
C GLU A 237 -20.14 -12.73 -22.13
N GLU A 238 -19.17 -13.63 -21.97
CA GLU A 238 -17.99 -13.44 -21.12
C GLU A 238 -16.70 -13.35 -21.96
N PHE A 239 -15.79 -12.42 -21.60
CA PHE A 239 -14.39 -12.43 -22.04
C PHE A 239 -13.46 -12.99 -20.94
N PRO A 240 -13.24 -14.31 -20.85
CA PRO A 240 -12.25 -14.86 -19.93
C PRO A 240 -10.83 -14.52 -20.39
N ILE A 241 -10.12 -13.67 -19.63
CA ILE A 241 -8.66 -13.65 -19.66
C ILE A 241 -8.22 -14.84 -18.81
N HIS A 242 -7.82 -15.92 -19.46
CA HIS A 242 -7.13 -17.01 -18.80
C HIS A 242 -5.70 -16.55 -18.47
N LEU A 243 -5.44 -16.31 -17.19
CA LEU A 243 -4.12 -16.08 -16.61
C LEU A 243 -3.50 -17.41 -16.16
#